data_AF-A0A2H9TJZ6-F1
#
_entry.id   AF-A0A2H9TJZ6-F1
#
_cell.length_a   1.000
_cell.length_b   1.000
_cell.length_c   1.000
_cell.angle_alpha   90.00
_cell.angle_beta   90.00
_cell.angle_gamma   90.00
#
_symmetry.space_group_name_H-M   'P 1'
#
loop_
_entity.id
_entity.type
_entity.pdbx_description
1 polymer ?
#
loop_
_entity_poly.entity_id
_entity_poly.type
_entity_poly.pdbx_seq_one_letter_code
_entity_poly.pdbx_strand_id
1 'polypeptide(L)'
;MQTIATVFTIMGAIAAGLLLCLEGLKELVGHHKWLNALKFMLCLVVLFGGPVAAADAAVWSYVIAVERYPGVGPELIAQLPIQLLRRVFETRLAECQQLTFEDFKAECLCDMSFYDMSGFGRNAALLLFVEPSQVAECCQWFVKCTVIWKAYKKVKGAGRVSILRYMWTNSVFNADIRASCTLHSISNMNLELQDKLYRALFTENPKDPWIMANLPKPSDIYNSPLCGDAESPVSSDRENTQRPVTVSLEDWYAMGVYAECRFCRFCPPDIKIVPHAIGKTMRHLYPWARHCGACGYNVMKFGLVEGSISVVAVDEVAQSTAGTDNQIREDK
;
A
#
# COMPACT_ATOMS: atom_id res chain seq x y z
N MET A 1 -25.18 -9.79 -8.08
CA MET A 1 -25.11 -10.41 -9.42
C MET A 1 -23.89 -11.31 -9.61
N GLN A 2 -22.67 -10.93 -9.19
CA GLN A 2 -21.48 -11.78 -9.34
C GLN A 2 -21.56 -13.13 -8.61
N THR A 3 -22.08 -13.20 -7.38
CA THR A 3 -22.21 -14.48 -6.64
C THR A 3 -23.12 -15.48 -7.37
N ILE A 4 -24.19 -14.99 -7.97
CA ILE A 4 -25.12 -15.80 -8.78
C ILE A 4 -24.38 -16.31 -10.03
N ALA A 5 -23.62 -15.44 -10.71
CA ALA A 5 -22.80 -15.83 -11.84
C ALA A 5 -21.75 -16.89 -11.46
N THR A 6 -21.07 -16.74 -10.32
CA THR A 6 -20.08 -17.71 -9.83
C THR A 6 -20.73 -19.07 -9.56
N VAL A 7 -21.88 -19.09 -8.88
CA VAL A 7 -22.66 -20.31 -8.63
C VAL A 7 -23.09 -20.95 -9.95
N PHE A 8 -23.55 -20.16 -10.93
CA PHE A 8 -23.91 -20.68 -12.25
C PHE A 8 -22.71 -21.22 -13.03
N THR A 9 -21.52 -20.61 -12.94
CA THR A 9 -20.29 -21.16 -13.54
C THR A 9 -19.84 -22.45 -12.86
N ILE A 10 -19.95 -22.54 -11.52
CA ILE A 10 -19.63 -23.77 -10.79
C ILE A 10 -20.61 -24.87 -11.18
N MET A 11 -21.91 -24.59 -11.18
CA MET A 11 -22.96 -25.51 -11.61
C MET A 11 -22.80 -25.91 -13.08
N GLY A 12 -22.43 -24.98 -13.95
CA GLY A 12 -22.16 -25.23 -15.36
C GLY A 12 -20.93 -26.11 -15.59
N ALA A 13 -19.84 -25.89 -14.84
CA ALA A 13 -18.65 -26.74 -14.89
C ALA A 13 -18.94 -28.15 -14.35
N ILE A 14 -19.73 -28.27 -13.27
CA ILE A 14 -20.20 -29.56 -12.73
C ILE A 14 -21.08 -30.28 -13.75
N ALA A 15 -22.04 -29.58 -14.37
CA ALA A 15 -22.94 -30.16 -15.36
C ALA A 15 -22.20 -30.63 -16.63
N ALA A 16 -21.28 -29.81 -17.15
CA ALA A 16 -20.44 -30.17 -18.30
C ALA A 16 -19.51 -31.35 -17.99
N GLY A 17 -18.92 -31.35 -16.79
CA GLY A 17 -18.12 -32.47 -16.31
C GLY A 17 -18.94 -33.77 -16.19
N LEU A 18 -20.13 -33.70 -15.60
CA LEU A 18 -21.05 -34.85 -15.48
C LEU A 18 -21.45 -35.38 -16.85
N LEU A 19 -21.68 -34.50 -17.84
CA LEU A 19 -21.99 -34.90 -19.21
C LEU A 19 -20.82 -35.68 -19.84
N LEU A 20 -19.60 -35.17 -19.70
CA LEU A 20 -18.37 -35.85 -20.16
C LEU A 20 -18.14 -37.19 -19.45
N CYS A 21 -18.45 -37.26 -18.15
CA CYS A 21 -18.41 -38.53 -17.42
C CYS A 21 -19.45 -39.53 -17.95
N LEU A 22 -20.67 -39.09 -18.24
CA LEU A 22 -21.72 -39.94 -18.79
C LEU A 22 -21.38 -40.45 -20.21
N GLU A 23 -20.79 -39.60 -21.06
CA GLU A 23 -20.29 -40.02 -22.38
C GLU A 23 -19.13 -41.01 -22.25
N GLY A 24 -18.16 -40.73 -21.38
CA GLY A 24 -17.06 -41.65 -21.09
C GLY A 24 -17.54 -42.99 -20.54
N LEU A 25 -18.58 -42.99 -19.70
CA LEU A 25 -19.20 -44.20 -19.17
C LEU A 25 -19.87 -45.03 -20.27
N LYS A 26 -20.57 -44.38 -21.22
CA LYS A 26 -21.16 -45.05 -22.39
C LYS A 26 -20.09 -45.67 -23.29
N GLU A 27 -18.97 -44.99 -23.50
CA GLU A 27 -17.84 -45.53 -24.26
C GLU A 27 -17.11 -46.67 -23.52
N LEU A 28 -17.14 -46.67 -22.19
CA LEU A 28 -16.53 -47.72 -21.36
C LEU A 28 -17.24 -49.08 -21.51
N VAL A 29 -18.56 -49.03 -21.69
CA VAL A 29 -19.42 -50.22 -21.85
C VAL A 29 -19.26 -50.86 -23.25
N GLY A 30 -18.66 -50.14 -24.21
CA GLY A 30 -18.61 -50.53 -25.62
C GLY A 30 -17.55 -51.55 -26.03
N HIS A 31 -16.30 -51.46 -25.55
CA HIS A 31 -15.24 -52.44 -25.85
C HIS A 31 -13.98 -52.13 -25.02
N HIS A 32 -13.24 -53.18 -24.63
CA HIS A 32 -12.00 -53.14 -23.84
C HIS A 32 -10.94 -52.17 -24.38
N LYS A 33 -10.98 -50.91 -23.95
CA LYS A 33 -9.87 -49.95 -24.14
C LYS A 33 -9.60 -49.23 -22.84
N TRP A 34 -8.54 -49.63 -22.14
CA TRP A 34 -8.04 -49.00 -20.91
C TRP A 34 -7.90 -47.47 -21.05
N LEU A 35 -7.60 -46.97 -22.26
CA LEU A 35 -7.57 -45.53 -22.57
C LEU A 35 -8.86 -44.77 -22.21
N ASN A 36 -10.03 -45.41 -22.35
CA ASN A 36 -11.32 -44.78 -21.98
C ASN A 36 -11.49 -44.73 -20.46
N ALA A 37 -11.02 -45.75 -19.74
CA ALA A 37 -10.98 -45.74 -18.28
C ALA A 37 -10.04 -44.65 -17.74
N LEU A 38 -8.87 -44.47 -18.38
CA LEU A 38 -7.92 -43.43 -18.02
C LEU A 38 -8.48 -42.02 -18.27
N LYS A 39 -9.15 -41.80 -19.42
CA LYS A 39 -9.86 -40.55 -19.70
C LYS A 39 -10.94 -40.27 -18.67
N PHE A 40 -11.75 -41.27 -18.33
CA PHE A 40 -12.80 -41.14 -17.32
C PHE A 40 -12.22 -40.79 -15.93
N MET A 41 -11.14 -41.45 -15.51
CA MET A 41 -10.45 -41.13 -14.26
C MET A 41 -9.86 -39.71 -14.25
N LEU A 42 -9.25 -39.26 -15.36
CA LEU A 42 -8.76 -37.89 -15.50
C LEU A 42 -9.91 -36.86 -15.45
N CYS A 43 -11.05 -37.16 -16.09
CA CYS A 43 -12.24 -36.33 -16.02
C CYS A 43 -12.76 -36.21 -14.59
N LEU A 44 -12.81 -37.30 -13.83
CA LEU A 44 -13.20 -37.27 -12.41
C LEU A 44 -12.22 -36.43 -11.56
N VAL A 45 -10.91 -36.58 -11.76
CA VAL A 45 -9.91 -35.77 -11.04
C VAL A 45 -10.08 -34.28 -11.34
N VAL A 46 -10.39 -33.90 -12.58
CA VAL A 46 -10.65 -32.49 -12.94
C VAL A 46 -11.98 -32.00 -12.35
N LEU A 47 -13.03 -32.82 -12.41
CA LEU A 47 -14.39 -32.52 -11.90
C LEU A 47 -14.44 -32.32 -10.40
N PHE A 48 -13.69 -33.13 -9.66
CA PHE A 48 -13.71 -33.10 -8.20
C PHE A 48 -12.52 -32.32 -7.65
N GLY A 49 -11.33 -32.44 -8.24
CA GLY A 49 -10.13 -31.75 -7.77
C GLY A 49 -10.15 -30.25 -8.05
N GLY A 50 -10.64 -29.81 -9.21
CA GLY A 50 -10.69 -28.40 -9.58
C GLY A 50 -11.58 -27.55 -8.65
N PRO A 51 -12.87 -27.94 -8.47
CA PRO A 51 -13.77 -27.25 -7.56
C PRO A 51 -13.37 -27.36 -6.09
N VAL A 52 -12.79 -28.47 -5.65
CA VAL A 52 -12.32 -28.61 -4.26
C VAL A 52 -11.11 -27.72 -3.99
N ALA A 53 -10.13 -27.66 -4.88
CA ALA A 53 -8.99 -26.74 -4.73
C ALA A 53 -9.40 -25.26 -4.80
N ALA A 54 -10.37 -24.93 -5.66
CA ALA A 54 -10.93 -23.57 -5.74
C ALA A 54 -11.77 -23.21 -4.50
N ALA A 55 -12.54 -24.17 -3.97
CA ALA A 55 -13.32 -23.99 -2.75
C ALA A 55 -12.41 -23.83 -1.53
N ASP A 56 -11.33 -24.60 -1.41
CA ASP A 56 -10.38 -24.50 -0.31
C ASP A 56 -9.73 -23.10 -0.27
N ALA A 57 -9.20 -22.63 -1.40
CA ALA A 57 -8.64 -21.27 -1.48
C ALA A 57 -9.66 -20.16 -1.18
N ALA A 58 -10.91 -20.32 -1.64
CA ALA A 58 -11.97 -19.36 -1.40
C ALA A 58 -12.43 -19.35 0.08
N VAL A 59 -12.58 -20.54 0.70
CA VAL A 59 -12.93 -20.70 2.11
C VAL A 59 -11.84 -20.10 3.00
N TRP A 60 -10.56 -20.27 2.66
CA TRP A 60 -9.45 -19.65 3.38
C TRP A 60 -9.50 -18.11 3.36
N SER A 61 -9.65 -17.52 2.17
CA SER A 61 -9.79 -16.07 2.05
C SER A 61 -11.01 -15.55 2.80
N TYR A 62 -12.09 -16.34 2.85
CA TYR A 62 -13.32 -16.02 3.56
C TYR A 62 -13.12 -16.08 5.08
N VAL A 63 -12.53 -17.15 5.62
CA VAL A 63 -12.29 -17.31 7.06
C VAL A 63 -11.37 -16.21 7.58
N ILE A 64 -10.22 -15.96 6.92
CA ILE A 64 -9.29 -14.91 7.34
C ILE A 64 -9.94 -13.52 7.26
N ALA A 65 -10.67 -13.22 6.18
CA ALA A 65 -11.31 -11.92 6.01
C ALA A 65 -12.43 -11.69 7.03
N VAL A 66 -13.23 -12.70 7.33
CA VAL A 66 -14.34 -12.61 8.29
C VAL A 66 -13.82 -12.56 9.73
N GLU A 67 -12.81 -13.36 10.08
CA GLU A 67 -12.26 -13.42 11.43
C GLU A 67 -11.47 -12.15 11.79
N ARG A 68 -10.61 -11.66 10.88
CA ARG A 68 -9.76 -10.50 11.17
C ARG A 68 -10.43 -9.16 10.94
N TYR A 69 -11.47 -9.11 10.11
CA TYR A 69 -12.18 -7.88 9.82
C TYR A 69 -13.68 -8.10 9.96
N PRO A 70 -14.24 -7.99 11.19
CA PRO A 70 -15.66 -8.22 11.47
C PRO A 70 -16.62 -7.21 10.79
N GLY A 71 -16.12 -6.35 9.91
CA GLY A 71 -16.91 -5.44 9.07
C GLY A 71 -16.78 -5.68 7.56
N VAL A 72 -16.10 -6.76 7.15
CA VAL A 72 -15.90 -7.14 5.75
C VAL A 72 -17.07 -7.99 5.29
N GLY A 73 -17.94 -7.39 4.47
CA GLY A 73 -19.04 -8.11 3.85
C GLY A 73 -18.57 -9.02 2.70
N PRO A 74 -19.38 -10.01 2.29
CA PRO A 74 -19.07 -10.92 1.19
C PRO A 74 -18.81 -10.19 -0.15
N GLU A 75 -19.33 -8.97 -0.31
CA GLU A 75 -19.08 -8.11 -1.46
C GLU A 75 -17.60 -7.72 -1.63
N LEU A 76 -16.86 -7.57 -0.52
CA LEU A 76 -15.43 -7.25 -0.56
C LEU A 76 -14.59 -8.48 -0.93
N ILE A 77 -14.98 -9.66 -0.43
CA ILE A 77 -14.27 -10.91 -0.69
C ILE A 77 -14.21 -11.17 -2.20
N ALA A 78 -15.30 -10.90 -2.92
CA ALA A 78 -15.34 -11.00 -4.38
C ALA A 78 -14.42 -10.01 -5.13
N GLN A 79 -13.94 -8.95 -4.47
CA GLN A 79 -13.03 -7.96 -5.05
C GLN A 79 -11.56 -8.25 -4.73
N LEU A 80 -11.27 -9.21 -3.83
CA LEU A 80 -9.91 -9.48 -3.40
C LEU A 80 -9.07 -10.04 -4.56
N PRO A 81 -7.80 -9.64 -4.68
CA PRO A 81 -6.89 -10.13 -5.71
C PRO A 81 -6.40 -11.53 -5.33
N ILE A 82 -7.24 -12.55 -5.58
CA ILE A 82 -7.00 -13.94 -5.16
C ILE A 82 -5.60 -14.43 -5.56
N GLN A 83 -5.12 -14.07 -6.75
CA GLN A 83 -3.79 -14.49 -7.23
C GLN A 83 -2.65 -13.89 -6.40
N LEU A 84 -2.75 -12.61 -6.03
CA LEU A 84 -1.77 -11.96 -5.14
C LEU A 84 -1.81 -12.63 -3.76
N LEU A 85 -3.02 -12.82 -3.22
CA LEU A 85 -3.19 -13.41 -1.89
C LEU A 85 -2.65 -14.84 -1.85
N ARG A 86 -2.92 -15.62 -2.89
CA ARG A 86 -2.41 -16.98 -3.06
C ARG A 86 -0.89 -17.02 -3.14
N ARG A 87 -0.29 -16.15 -3.96
CA ARG A 87 1.18 -16.06 -4.09
C ARG A 87 1.84 -15.82 -2.75
N VAL A 88 1.37 -14.80 -2.01
CA VAL A 88 1.94 -14.46 -0.70
C VAL A 88 1.69 -15.58 0.31
N PHE A 89 0.53 -16.24 0.23
CA PHE A 89 0.24 -17.39 1.06
C PHE A 89 1.22 -18.54 0.83
N GLU A 90 1.38 -18.98 -0.42
CA GLU A 90 2.26 -20.09 -0.79
C GLU A 90 3.74 -19.80 -0.47
N THR A 91 4.17 -18.54 -0.58
CA THR A 91 5.59 -18.16 -0.40
C THR A 91 5.96 -17.81 1.04
N ARG A 92 5.02 -17.33 1.86
CA ARG A 92 5.31 -16.82 3.20
C ARG A 92 4.48 -17.48 4.29
N LEU A 93 3.20 -17.75 4.03
CA LEU A 93 2.25 -18.17 5.08
C LEU A 93 1.99 -19.68 5.11
N ALA A 94 2.58 -20.45 4.20
CA ALA A 94 2.52 -21.93 4.25
C ALA A 94 3.08 -22.48 5.59
N GLU A 95 3.93 -21.70 6.27
CA GLU A 95 4.46 -21.98 7.61
C GLU A 95 3.76 -21.19 8.72
N CYS A 96 2.56 -20.65 8.46
CA CYS A 96 1.79 -19.77 9.37
C CYS A 96 2.50 -18.45 9.75
N GLN A 97 3.52 -18.02 9.00
CA GLN A 97 4.23 -16.77 9.27
C GLN A 97 3.45 -15.56 8.73
N GLN A 98 3.04 -14.68 9.64
CA GLN A 98 2.40 -13.41 9.29
C GLN A 98 3.40 -12.45 8.66
N LEU A 99 2.91 -11.52 7.85
CA LEU A 99 3.77 -10.49 7.27
C LEU A 99 4.20 -9.49 8.34
N THR A 100 5.50 -9.31 8.47
CA THR A 100 6.06 -8.16 9.18
C THR A 100 5.82 -6.87 8.38
N PHE A 101 6.01 -5.72 9.01
CA PHE A 101 5.92 -4.42 8.36
C PHE A 101 6.82 -4.30 7.12
N GLU A 102 8.06 -4.80 7.22
CA GLU A 102 9.02 -4.76 6.11
C GLU A 102 8.66 -5.77 5.00
N ASP A 103 8.17 -6.96 5.34
CA ASP A 103 7.66 -7.90 4.33
C ASP A 103 6.41 -7.34 3.62
N PHE A 104 5.51 -6.71 4.37
CA PHE A 104 4.33 -6.04 3.81
C PHE A 104 4.73 -4.96 2.82
N LYS A 105 5.69 -4.09 3.16
CA LYS A 105 6.22 -3.08 2.25
C LYS A 105 6.82 -3.70 0.99
N ALA A 106 7.66 -4.71 1.17
CA ALA A 106 8.33 -5.38 0.06
C ALA A 106 7.32 -6.00 -0.90
N GLU A 107 6.31 -6.70 -0.39
CA GLU A 107 5.24 -7.30 -1.21
C GLU A 107 4.33 -6.25 -1.84
N CYS A 108 3.98 -5.17 -1.13
CA CYS A 108 3.21 -4.06 -1.70
C CYS A 108 3.92 -3.35 -2.85
N LEU A 109 5.25 -3.33 -2.83
CA LEU A 109 6.09 -2.71 -3.86
C LEU A 109 6.66 -3.73 -4.87
N CYS A 110 6.36 -5.02 -4.69
CA CYS A 110 6.79 -6.07 -5.59
C CYS A 110 6.05 -5.93 -6.92
N ASP A 111 6.79 -6.08 -8.04
CA ASP A 111 6.28 -5.93 -9.41
C ASP A 111 5.64 -4.55 -9.73
N MET A 112 5.81 -3.58 -8.85
CA MET A 112 5.28 -2.23 -9.02
C MET A 112 6.11 -1.48 -10.05
N SER A 113 5.50 -1.17 -11.18
CA SER A 113 6.09 -0.26 -12.16
C SER A 113 5.66 1.18 -11.92
N PHE A 114 6.49 2.12 -12.36
CA PHE A 114 6.17 3.54 -12.34
C PHE A 114 4.83 3.89 -13.03
N TYR A 115 4.48 3.15 -14.08
CA TYR A 115 3.31 3.46 -14.91
C TYR A 115 2.01 2.88 -14.32
N ASP A 116 2.09 1.82 -13.53
CA ASP A 116 0.91 1.10 -13.06
C ASP A 116 0.80 1.07 -11.53
N MET A 117 0.00 2.00 -11.01
CA MET A 117 -0.46 1.98 -9.60
C MET A 117 -1.83 1.37 -9.41
N SER A 118 -2.49 0.91 -10.49
CA SER A 118 -3.75 0.19 -10.32
C SER A 118 -3.54 -1.09 -9.49
N GLY A 119 -2.33 -1.67 -9.57
CA GLY A 119 -1.86 -2.74 -8.70
C GLY A 119 -1.70 -2.32 -7.23
N PHE A 120 -1.07 -1.17 -6.95
CA PHE A 120 -0.79 -0.75 -5.56
C PHE A 120 -2.03 -0.69 -4.68
N GLY A 121 -3.13 -0.13 -5.20
CA GLY A 121 -4.40 -0.07 -4.48
C GLY A 121 -4.87 -1.47 -4.03
N ARG A 122 -4.78 -2.43 -4.96
CA ARG A 122 -5.16 -3.83 -4.72
C ARG A 122 -4.26 -4.49 -3.68
N ASN A 123 -3.00 -4.10 -3.59
CA ASN A 123 -2.04 -4.63 -2.61
C ASN A 123 -2.43 -4.30 -1.16
N ALA A 124 -3.38 -3.40 -0.91
CA ALA A 124 -3.98 -3.26 0.43
C ALA A 124 -4.56 -4.59 0.96
N ALA A 125 -4.89 -5.54 0.08
CA ALA A 125 -5.38 -6.84 0.51
C ALA A 125 -4.36 -7.66 1.30
N LEU A 126 -3.08 -7.34 1.19
CA LEU A 126 -2.03 -7.96 1.99
C LEU A 126 -2.15 -7.62 3.49
N LEU A 127 -2.88 -6.55 3.85
CA LEU A 127 -3.19 -6.24 5.25
C LEU A 127 -3.91 -7.39 5.98
N LEU A 128 -4.60 -8.28 5.24
CA LEU A 128 -5.20 -9.49 5.80
C LEU A 128 -4.17 -10.43 6.45
N PHE A 129 -2.93 -10.40 5.97
CA PHE A 129 -1.84 -11.29 6.40
C PHE A 129 -0.85 -10.65 7.36
N VAL A 130 -0.98 -9.35 7.62
CA VAL A 130 -0.10 -8.61 8.53
C VAL A 130 -0.32 -9.05 9.97
N GLU A 131 0.74 -8.96 10.79
CA GLU A 131 0.64 -9.18 12.22
C GLU A 131 -0.33 -8.17 12.88
N PRO A 132 -1.31 -8.61 13.70
CA PRO A 132 -2.31 -7.71 14.29
C PRO A 132 -1.72 -6.48 15.01
N SER A 133 -0.56 -6.65 15.66
CA SER A 133 0.18 -5.58 16.35
C SER A 133 0.71 -4.50 15.40
N GLN A 134 0.93 -4.83 14.12
CA GLN A 134 1.54 -3.96 13.09
C GLN A 134 0.54 -3.43 12.06
N VAL A 135 -0.73 -3.87 12.09
CA VAL A 135 -1.76 -3.46 11.11
C VAL A 135 -1.92 -1.95 11.03
N ALA A 136 -1.90 -1.25 12.18
CA ALA A 136 -2.09 0.20 12.21
C ALA A 136 -0.94 0.94 11.49
N GLU A 137 0.30 0.55 11.74
CA GLU A 137 1.49 1.09 11.09
C GLU A 137 1.50 0.78 9.58
N CYS A 138 1.16 -0.46 9.21
CA CYS A 138 1.02 -0.86 7.81
C CYS A 138 -0.05 -0.04 7.08
N CYS A 139 -1.21 0.18 7.69
CA CYS A 139 -2.27 1.03 7.14
C CYS A 139 -1.77 2.46 6.94
N GLN A 140 -1.11 3.05 7.94
CA GLN A 140 -0.61 4.41 7.87
C GLN A 140 0.43 4.56 6.74
N TRP A 141 1.38 3.64 6.64
CA TRP A 141 2.36 3.63 5.57
C TRP A 141 1.70 3.45 4.18
N PHE A 142 0.74 2.53 4.06
CA PHE A 142 0.04 2.27 2.80
C PHE A 142 -0.71 3.53 2.31
N VAL A 143 -1.42 4.20 3.23
CA VAL A 143 -2.12 5.44 2.91
C VAL A 143 -1.12 6.53 2.55
N LYS A 144 -0.03 6.68 3.31
CA LYS A 144 1.05 7.64 3.03
C LYS A 144 1.56 7.49 1.59
N CYS A 145 1.91 6.28 1.19
CA CYS A 145 2.35 5.98 -0.17
C CYS A 145 1.29 6.37 -1.20
N THR A 146 0.03 6.02 -0.95
CA THR A 146 -1.08 6.34 -1.86
C THR A 146 -1.28 7.84 -2.03
N VAL A 147 -1.21 8.60 -0.94
CA VAL A 147 -1.36 10.06 -0.94
C VAL A 147 -0.21 10.71 -1.71
N ILE A 148 1.04 10.36 -1.39
CA ILE A 148 2.24 10.88 -2.05
C ILE A 148 2.20 10.56 -3.55
N TRP A 149 1.76 9.36 -3.91
CA TRP A 149 1.64 9.01 -5.32
C TRP A 149 0.59 9.85 -6.05
N LYS A 150 -0.60 10.02 -5.46
CA LYS A 150 -1.65 10.87 -6.04
C LYS A 150 -1.18 12.32 -6.16
N ALA A 151 -0.45 12.82 -5.16
CA ALA A 151 0.20 14.11 -5.19
C ALA A 151 1.11 14.23 -6.41
N TYR A 152 2.00 13.26 -6.59
CA TYR A 152 2.97 13.23 -7.68
C TYR A 152 2.32 13.27 -9.08
N LYS A 153 1.21 12.54 -9.25
CA LYS A 153 0.45 12.55 -10.52
C LYS A 153 -0.21 13.90 -10.81
N LYS A 154 -0.78 14.54 -9.79
CA LYS A 154 -1.56 15.79 -9.94
C LYS A 154 -0.69 17.04 -9.96
N VAL A 155 0.29 17.12 -9.08
CA VAL A 155 1.11 18.31 -8.87
C VAL A 155 2.19 18.43 -9.95
N LYS A 156 2.38 19.65 -10.45
CA LYS A 156 3.37 20.02 -11.47
C LYS A 156 4.29 21.12 -10.93
N GLY A 157 5.32 21.45 -11.70
CA GLY A 157 6.24 22.54 -11.38
C GLY A 157 6.98 22.32 -10.05
N ALA A 158 7.14 23.39 -9.27
CA ALA A 158 7.85 23.38 -8.00
C ALA A 158 7.29 22.37 -6.98
N GLY A 159 5.96 22.17 -6.94
CA GLY A 159 5.38 21.19 -6.02
C GLY A 159 5.81 19.74 -6.33
N ARG A 160 6.11 19.43 -7.60
CA ARG A 160 6.64 18.11 -7.99
C ARG A 160 8.06 17.91 -7.47
N VAL A 161 8.88 18.97 -7.42
CA VAL A 161 10.22 18.94 -6.82
C VAL A 161 10.13 18.61 -5.33
N SER A 162 9.22 19.27 -4.59
CA SER A 162 9.02 18.99 -3.16
C SER A 162 8.58 17.56 -2.89
N ILE A 163 7.69 17.00 -3.73
CA ILE A 163 7.24 15.60 -3.60
C ILE A 163 8.38 14.62 -3.84
N LEU A 164 9.23 14.85 -4.85
CA LEU A 164 10.38 13.98 -5.12
C LEU A 164 11.40 14.03 -3.99
N ARG A 165 11.74 15.23 -3.50
CA ARG A 165 12.59 15.40 -2.31
C ARG A 165 12.03 14.60 -1.14
N TYR A 166 10.73 14.71 -0.88
CA TYR A 166 10.06 13.95 0.17
C TYR A 166 10.22 12.43 -0.02
N MET A 167 9.97 11.92 -1.23
CA MET A 167 10.10 10.50 -1.56
C MET A 167 11.52 9.97 -1.30
N TRP A 168 12.54 10.73 -1.69
CA TRP A 168 13.95 10.36 -1.50
C TRP A 168 14.33 10.37 -0.03
N THR A 169 14.13 11.50 0.65
CA THR A 169 14.55 11.72 2.03
C THR A 169 13.87 10.78 3.02
N ASN A 170 12.61 10.40 2.77
CA ASN A 170 11.86 9.51 3.67
C ASN A 170 11.87 8.03 3.21
N SER A 171 12.56 7.70 2.12
CA SER A 171 12.60 6.35 1.52
C SER A 171 11.22 5.66 1.48
N VAL A 172 10.19 6.41 1.08
CA VAL A 172 8.79 5.96 1.11
C VAL A 172 8.57 4.80 0.15
N PHE A 173 9.22 4.86 -1.02
CA PHE A 173 9.19 3.85 -2.06
C PHE A 173 10.58 3.22 -2.21
N ASN A 174 10.64 2.04 -2.83
CA ASN A 174 11.90 1.38 -3.17
C ASN A 174 12.74 2.24 -4.13
N ALA A 175 14.03 1.91 -4.26
CA ALA A 175 14.97 2.68 -5.07
C ALA A 175 14.51 2.80 -6.53
N ASP A 176 13.99 1.73 -7.13
CA ASP A 176 13.59 1.69 -8.53
C ASP A 176 12.40 2.60 -8.86
N ILE A 177 11.39 2.63 -7.98
CA ILE A 177 10.25 3.54 -8.12
C ILE A 177 10.71 4.98 -7.96
N ARG A 178 11.55 5.28 -6.96
CA ARG A 178 12.10 6.64 -6.74
C ARG A 178 12.90 7.12 -7.95
N ALA A 179 13.79 6.26 -8.46
CA ALA A 179 14.58 6.50 -9.66
C ALA A 179 13.68 6.80 -10.88
N SER A 180 12.69 5.93 -11.13
CA SER A 180 11.76 6.08 -12.25
C SER A 180 10.93 7.35 -12.14
N CYS A 181 10.40 7.66 -10.96
CA CYS A 181 9.68 8.92 -10.69
C CYS A 181 10.55 10.15 -10.93
N THR A 182 11.82 10.10 -10.51
CA THR A 182 12.78 11.19 -10.70
C THR A 182 13.07 11.40 -12.19
N LEU A 183 13.46 10.35 -12.92
CA LEU A 183 13.77 10.43 -14.35
C LEU A 183 12.58 10.92 -15.17
N HIS A 184 11.39 10.36 -14.93
CA HIS A 184 10.17 10.82 -15.59
C HIS A 184 9.85 12.28 -15.28
N SER A 185 10.17 12.75 -14.08
CA SER A 185 9.92 14.16 -13.73
C SER A 185 10.88 15.09 -14.43
N ILE A 186 12.17 14.74 -14.46
CA ILE A 186 13.22 15.51 -15.13
C ILE A 186 12.87 15.71 -16.60
N SER A 187 12.46 14.65 -17.31
CA SER A 187 12.09 14.74 -18.73
C SER A 187 10.90 15.66 -19.01
N ASN A 188 10.13 16.02 -17.98
CA ASN A 188 8.93 16.85 -18.08
C ASN A 188 9.08 18.20 -17.35
N MET A 189 10.25 18.52 -16.80
CA MET A 189 10.53 19.78 -16.10
C MET A 189 11.33 20.73 -16.99
N ASN A 190 11.20 22.04 -16.77
CA ASN A 190 12.12 23.02 -17.35
C ASN A 190 13.49 22.96 -16.65
N LEU A 191 14.51 23.55 -17.26
CA LEU A 191 15.90 23.50 -16.76
C LEU A 191 16.05 24.08 -15.35
N GLU A 192 15.34 25.15 -15.03
CA GLU A 192 15.38 25.78 -13.71
C GLU A 192 14.89 24.83 -12.60
N LEU A 193 13.78 24.13 -12.82
CA LEU A 193 13.25 23.16 -11.87
C LEU A 193 14.09 21.88 -11.79
N GLN A 194 14.72 21.47 -12.90
CA GLN A 194 15.67 20.36 -12.91
C GLN A 194 16.89 20.68 -12.02
N ASP A 195 17.51 21.86 -12.21
CA ASP A 195 18.65 22.28 -11.39
C ASP A 195 18.29 22.37 -9.90
N LYS A 196 17.12 22.94 -9.58
CA LYS A 196 16.58 22.96 -8.21
C LYS A 196 16.43 21.56 -7.63
N LEU A 197 15.92 20.61 -8.41
CA LEU A 197 15.79 19.21 -7.98
C LEU A 197 17.17 18.56 -7.77
N TYR A 198 18.12 18.74 -8.69
CA TYR A 198 19.46 18.19 -8.56
C TYR A 198 20.17 18.68 -7.32
N ARG A 199 20.23 20.00 -7.11
CA ARG A 199 20.82 20.60 -5.91
C ARG A 199 20.21 20.06 -4.63
N ALA A 200 18.89 19.93 -4.59
CA ALA A 200 18.19 19.40 -3.43
C ALA A 200 18.54 17.93 -3.19
N LEU A 201 18.51 17.08 -4.22
CA LEU A 201 18.81 15.66 -4.09
C LEU A 201 20.27 15.39 -3.71
N PHE A 202 21.23 16.13 -4.29
CA PHE A 202 22.65 16.02 -3.91
C PHE A 202 22.91 16.50 -2.48
N THR A 203 22.26 17.58 -2.04
CA THR A 203 22.39 18.10 -0.68
C THR A 203 21.77 17.15 0.36
N GLU A 204 20.57 16.63 0.09
CA GLU A 204 19.83 15.79 1.04
C GLU A 204 20.32 14.33 1.05
N ASN A 205 20.88 13.84 -0.06
CA ASN A 205 21.28 12.44 -0.23
C ASN A 205 22.69 12.31 -0.84
N PRO A 206 23.73 12.89 -0.21
CA PRO A 206 25.06 13.04 -0.82
C PRO A 206 25.80 11.72 -1.06
N LYS A 207 25.36 10.63 -0.43
CA LYS A 207 25.99 9.30 -0.52
C LYS A 207 25.17 8.30 -1.34
N ASP A 208 24.02 8.71 -1.88
CA ASP A 208 23.17 7.79 -2.62
C ASP A 208 23.84 7.43 -3.98
N PRO A 209 24.12 6.14 -4.23
CA PRO A 209 24.88 5.73 -5.41
C PRO A 209 24.10 5.96 -6.70
N TRP A 210 22.77 5.87 -6.67
CA TRP A 210 21.96 6.10 -7.85
C TRP A 210 21.97 7.58 -8.23
N ILE A 211 21.81 8.48 -7.25
CA ILE A 211 21.89 9.94 -7.47
C ILE A 211 23.24 10.33 -8.05
N MET A 212 24.34 9.85 -7.46
CA MET A 212 25.69 10.18 -7.94
C MET A 212 25.98 9.67 -9.35
N ALA A 213 25.43 8.51 -9.72
CA ALA A 213 25.67 7.89 -11.02
C ALA A 213 24.78 8.46 -12.14
N ASN A 214 23.55 8.88 -11.82
CA ASN A 214 22.53 9.17 -12.84
C ASN A 214 22.15 10.66 -12.96
N LEU A 215 22.45 11.49 -11.96
CA LEU A 215 22.09 12.92 -12.01
C LEU A 215 23.31 13.80 -12.34
N PRO A 216 23.15 14.84 -13.18
CA PRO A 216 24.21 15.81 -13.42
C PRO A 216 24.63 16.49 -12.11
N LYS A 217 25.94 16.63 -11.89
CA LYS A 217 26.47 17.38 -10.75
C LYS A 217 26.13 18.86 -10.90
N PRO A 218 25.52 19.50 -9.89
CA PRO A 218 25.27 20.93 -9.91
C PRO A 218 26.58 21.72 -9.98
N SER A 219 26.63 22.74 -10.84
CA SER A 219 27.83 23.52 -11.17
C SER A 219 28.49 24.23 -9.98
N ASP A 220 27.73 24.47 -8.90
CA ASP A 220 28.16 25.36 -7.81
C ASP A 220 28.63 24.62 -6.55
N ILE A 221 28.46 23.29 -6.45
CA ILE A 221 28.77 22.55 -5.22
C ILE A 221 30.30 22.48 -4.96
N TYR A 222 31.13 22.62 -6.00
CA TYR A 222 32.60 22.56 -5.88
C TYR A 222 33.31 23.92 -5.96
N ASN A 223 32.58 25.02 -6.17
CA ASN A 223 33.17 26.35 -6.30
C ASN A 223 33.08 27.19 -5.01
N SER A 224 32.56 26.63 -3.91
CA SER A 224 32.69 27.28 -2.60
C SER A 224 34.12 27.08 -2.10
N PRO A 225 34.95 28.14 -1.99
CA PRO A 225 36.33 27.99 -1.56
C PRO A 225 36.36 27.43 -0.14
N LEU A 226 37.02 26.28 0.04
CA LEU A 226 37.48 25.86 1.36
C LEU A 226 38.43 26.95 1.88
N CYS A 227 38.05 27.59 2.99
CA CYS A 227 38.93 28.32 3.89
C CYS A 227 39.84 29.38 3.23
N GLY A 228 39.30 30.58 3.06
CA GLY A 228 40.10 31.80 3.05
C GLY A 228 39.57 32.71 4.14
N ASP A 229 40.34 32.88 5.22
CA ASP A 229 40.08 33.82 6.30
C ASP A 229 40.03 35.24 5.72
N ALA A 230 38.83 35.72 5.39
CA ALA A 230 38.60 37.09 5.00
C ALA A 230 37.28 37.54 5.62
N GLU A 231 37.41 38.27 6.72
CA GLU A 231 36.34 39.06 7.33
C GLU A 231 35.77 40.02 6.29
N SER A 232 34.66 39.63 5.65
CA SER A 232 33.90 40.48 4.75
C SER A 232 32.53 40.78 5.39
N PRO A 233 32.06 42.04 5.31
CA PRO A 233 30.92 42.49 6.10
C PRO A 233 29.64 41.80 5.63
N VAL A 234 28.97 41.19 6.61
CA VAL A 234 27.69 40.50 6.52
C VAL A 234 26.67 41.39 5.81
N SER A 235 26.43 41.15 4.52
CA SER A 235 25.20 41.59 3.87
C SER A 235 24.08 40.74 4.44
N SER A 236 23.25 41.33 5.29
CA SER A 236 22.12 40.70 5.97
C SER A 236 20.93 40.41 5.06
N ASP A 237 21.16 40.16 3.78
CA ASP A 237 20.18 39.46 2.97
C ASP A 237 20.30 37.99 3.33
N ARG A 238 19.73 37.66 4.50
CA ARG A 238 19.27 36.32 4.82
C ARG A 238 18.33 35.93 3.68
N GLU A 239 18.91 35.33 2.65
CA GLU A 239 18.24 34.37 1.81
C GLU A 239 17.53 33.45 2.79
N ASN A 240 16.22 33.68 2.92
CA ASN A 240 15.32 32.84 3.66
C ASN A 240 15.58 31.45 3.12
N THR A 241 16.44 30.70 3.81
CA THR A 241 16.53 29.25 3.74
C THR A 241 15.19 28.83 4.30
N GLN A 242 14.16 28.99 3.47
CA GLN A 242 12.81 28.56 3.72
C GLN A 242 13.01 27.13 4.15
N ARG A 243 12.76 26.89 5.45
CA ARG A 243 12.73 25.55 6.02
C ARG A 243 12.15 24.66 4.94
N PRO A 244 12.85 23.58 4.54
CA PRO A 244 12.44 22.74 3.43
C PRO A 244 10.96 22.56 3.58
N VAL A 245 10.16 23.06 2.62
CA VAL A 245 8.70 23.13 2.76
C VAL A 245 8.29 21.78 3.26
N THR A 246 8.02 21.70 4.57
CA THR A 246 7.53 20.51 5.21
C THR A 246 6.15 20.48 4.64
N VAL A 247 6.02 19.77 3.53
CA VAL A 247 4.75 19.28 3.03
C VAL A 247 4.28 18.44 4.20
N SER A 248 3.60 19.09 5.14
CA SER A 248 3.06 18.46 6.32
C SER A 248 2.10 17.46 5.73
N LEU A 249 2.43 16.18 5.89
CA LEU A 249 1.50 15.15 5.48
C LEU A 249 0.18 15.34 6.23
N GLU A 250 0.19 15.97 7.42
CA GLU A 250 -1.03 16.36 8.13
C GLU A 250 -1.97 17.23 7.28
N ASP A 251 -1.47 18.14 6.44
CA ASP A 251 -2.30 18.93 5.52
C ASP A 251 -2.96 18.07 4.42
N TRP A 252 -2.33 16.97 4.03
CA TRP A 252 -2.86 15.99 3.08
C TRP A 252 -3.74 14.94 3.76
N TYR A 253 -3.54 14.77 5.06
CA TYR A 253 -4.29 13.95 6.01
C TYR A 253 -5.29 14.77 6.81
N ALA A 254 -5.76 15.93 6.35
CA ALA A 254 -6.85 16.62 7.01
C ALA A 254 -8.03 15.65 7.09
N MET A 255 -8.12 14.92 8.22
CA MET A 255 -8.86 13.69 8.32
C MET A 255 -10.30 14.11 8.30
N GLY A 256 -10.97 13.92 7.16
CA GLY A 256 -12.39 14.10 7.09
C GLY A 256 -12.99 13.17 8.13
N VAL A 257 -13.69 13.72 9.13
CA VAL A 257 -14.39 12.95 10.17
C VAL A 257 -15.61 12.20 9.59
N TYR A 258 -15.85 12.40 8.29
CA TYR A 258 -17.06 12.01 7.61
C TYR A 258 -17.03 10.58 7.07
N ALA A 259 -15.85 10.07 6.71
CA ALA A 259 -15.71 8.76 6.08
C ALA A 259 -14.34 8.14 6.33
N GLU A 260 -14.32 6.82 6.47
CA GLU A 260 -13.11 6.04 6.69
C GLU A 260 -13.23 4.72 5.91
N CYS A 261 -12.18 4.38 5.18
CA CYS A 261 -12.07 3.06 4.56
C CYS A 261 -11.89 1.98 5.63
N ARG A 262 -12.80 1.00 5.71
CA ARG A 262 -12.68 -0.10 6.69
C ARG A 262 -11.45 -0.99 6.49
N PHE A 263 -10.84 -0.90 5.31
CA PHE A 263 -9.76 -1.79 4.92
C PHE A 263 -8.39 -1.14 5.13
N CYS A 264 -8.11 -0.06 4.40
CA CYS A 264 -6.83 0.66 4.51
C CYS A 264 -6.88 1.88 5.43
N ARG A 265 -7.99 2.16 6.11
CA ARG A 265 -8.16 3.29 7.04
C ARG A 265 -7.99 4.68 6.41
N PHE A 266 -7.99 4.76 5.07
CA PHE A 266 -7.97 6.03 4.35
C PHE A 266 -9.22 6.87 4.64
N CYS A 267 -9.00 8.08 5.14
CA CYS A 267 -10.01 9.13 5.29
C CYS A 267 -9.87 10.14 4.14
N PRO A 268 -10.90 10.34 3.31
CA PRO A 268 -10.87 11.40 2.30
C PRO A 268 -10.91 12.77 2.99
N PRO A 269 -10.31 13.80 2.36
CA PRO A 269 -10.38 15.17 2.89
C PRO A 269 -11.84 15.63 2.95
N ASP A 270 -12.15 16.50 3.92
CA ASP A 270 -13.49 17.03 4.10
C ASP A 270 -13.90 17.91 2.90
N ILE A 271 -14.66 17.32 1.97
CA ILE A 271 -15.21 18.05 0.84
C ILE A 271 -16.49 18.73 1.34
N LYS A 272 -16.37 20.00 1.75
CA LYS A 272 -17.46 20.89 2.19
C LYS A 272 -18.64 21.01 1.19
N ILE A 273 -18.53 20.44 0.00
CA ILE A 273 -19.39 20.67 -1.17
C ILE A 273 -20.53 19.65 -1.27
N VAL A 274 -20.50 18.52 -0.55
CA VAL A 274 -21.60 17.54 -0.61
C VAL A 274 -22.45 17.61 0.66
N PRO A 275 -23.64 18.25 0.62
CA PRO A 275 -24.60 18.18 1.72
C PRO A 275 -24.82 16.72 2.13
N HIS A 276 -24.78 16.46 3.44
CA HIS A 276 -24.91 15.12 4.02
C HIS A 276 -26.09 14.31 3.43
N ALA A 277 -27.19 14.97 3.08
CA ALA A 277 -28.35 14.37 2.44
C ALA A 277 -28.07 13.82 1.02
N ILE A 278 -27.38 14.59 0.17
CA ILE A 278 -27.04 14.20 -1.21
C ILE A 278 -26.04 13.04 -1.18
N GLY A 279 -25.06 13.10 -0.28
CA GLY A 279 -24.10 12.01 -0.09
C GLY A 279 -24.77 10.69 0.31
N LYS A 280 -25.81 10.73 1.16
CA LYS A 280 -26.55 9.54 1.58
C LYS A 280 -27.40 8.96 0.44
N THR A 281 -28.08 9.80 -0.34
CA THR A 281 -28.90 9.38 -1.48
C THR A 281 -28.05 8.81 -2.62
N MET A 282 -26.93 9.47 -2.97
CA MET A 282 -26.02 8.96 -3.99
C MET A 282 -25.45 7.58 -3.62
N ARG A 283 -25.32 7.23 -2.33
CA ARG A 283 -24.80 5.92 -1.90
C ARG A 283 -25.76 4.74 -2.04
N HIS A 284 -27.07 5.00 -1.98
CA HIS A 284 -28.06 3.97 -2.28
C HIS A 284 -28.21 3.77 -3.79
N LEU A 285 -27.98 4.84 -4.56
CA LEU A 285 -28.11 4.83 -6.01
C LEU A 285 -26.82 4.38 -6.73
N TYR A 286 -25.65 4.61 -6.12
CA TYR A 286 -24.38 4.47 -6.81
C TYR A 286 -23.32 3.70 -6.00
N PRO A 287 -23.00 2.45 -6.41
CA PRO A 287 -21.94 1.64 -5.82
C PRO A 287 -20.56 2.33 -5.77
N TRP A 288 -20.26 3.20 -6.75
CA TRP A 288 -18.99 3.95 -6.80
C TRP A 288 -18.79 4.89 -5.60
N ALA A 289 -19.86 5.33 -4.93
CA ALA A 289 -19.77 6.18 -3.75
C ALA A 289 -19.24 5.42 -2.50
N ARG A 290 -19.13 4.08 -2.57
CA ARG A 290 -18.49 3.25 -1.54
C ARG A 290 -17.02 2.95 -1.86
N HIS A 291 -16.54 3.36 -3.03
CA HIS A 291 -15.20 3.05 -3.50
C HIS A 291 -14.16 3.88 -2.76
N CYS A 292 -13.21 3.21 -2.12
CA CYS A 292 -12.09 3.88 -1.49
C CYS A 292 -11.13 4.36 -2.58
N GLY A 293 -10.96 5.68 -2.72
CA GLY A 293 -10.03 6.20 -3.72
C GLY A 293 -8.56 5.81 -3.50
N ALA A 294 -8.19 5.29 -2.32
CA ALA A 294 -6.82 4.84 -2.03
C ALA A 294 -6.59 3.38 -2.45
N CYS A 295 -7.30 2.43 -1.83
CA CYS A 295 -7.14 1.01 -2.10
C CYS A 295 -8.02 0.46 -3.24
N GLY A 296 -9.01 1.23 -3.70
CA GLY A 296 -9.93 0.81 -4.76
C GLY A 296 -11.00 -0.21 -4.34
N TYR A 297 -11.13 -0.52 -3.05
CA TYR A 297 -12.17 -1.43 -2.56
C TYR A 297 -13.46 -0.70 -2.19
N ASN A 298 -14.61 -1.34 -2.39
CA ASN A 298 -15.93 -0.78 -2.06
C ASN A 298 -16.28 -0.94 -0.56
N VAL A 299 -15.50 -0.28 0.32
CA VAL A 299 -15.50 -0.49 1.78
C VAL A 299 -15.53 0.81 2.59
N MET A 300 -15.87 1.94 1.96
CA MET A 300 -15.98 3.20 2.67
C MET A 300 -17.12 3.15 3.70
N LYS A 301 -16.79 3.30 4.98
CA LYS A 301 -17.73 3.55 6.08
C LYS A 301 -17.92 5.06 6.19
N PHE A 302 -19.16 5.48 6.45
CA PHE A 302 -19.50 6.89 6.63
C PHE A 302 -20.18 7.07 8.00
N GLY A 303 -19.91 8.19 8.66
CA GLY A 303 -20.37 8.51 10.02
C GLY A 303 -19.20 8.98 10.89
N LEU A 304 -19.50 9.78 11.94
CA LEU A 304 -18.52 10.21 12.93
C LEU A 304 -17.73 8.98 13.39
N VAL A 305 -16.42 8.98 13.14
CA VAL A 305 -15.51 8.06 13.81
C VAL A 305 -15.48 8.49 15.28
N GLU A 306 -16.46 8.06 16.05
CA GLU A 306 -16.42 8.12 17.52
C GLU A 306 -15.33 7.14 17.96
N GLY A 307 -14.11 7.64 17.93
CA GLY A 307 -12.90 6.92 18.23
C GLY A 307 -11.84 7.96 18.56
N SER A 308 -11.90 8.44 19.79
CA SER A 308 -10.87 9.23 20.46
C SER A 308 -9.48 8.72 20.10
N ILE A 309 -8.75 9.48 19.29
CA ILE A 309 -7.30 9.52 19.40
C ILE A 309 -7.04 10.17 20.75
N SER A 310 -6.95 9.35 21.81
CA SER A 310 -6.19 9.74 22.98
C SER A 310 -4.75 9.79 22.48
N VAL A 311 -4.32 10.99 22.08
CA VAL A 311 -2.91 11.32 22.07
C VAL A 311 -2.51 11.17 23.53
N VAL A 312 -1.98 10.02 23.90
CA VAL A 312 -1.20 9.89 25.12
C VAL A 312 -0.05 10.84 24.88
N ALA A 313 -0.16 12.04 25.48
CA ALA A 313 0.97 12.90 25.68
C ALA A 313 2.04 12.01 26.32
N VAL A 314 3.13 11.82 25.61
CA VAL A 314 4.35 11.30 26.21
C VAL A 314 4.76 12.38 27.19
N ASP A 315 4.30 12.26 28.43
CA ASP A 315 4.83 13.05 29.53
C ASP A 315 6.33 12.74 29.58
N GLU A 316 7.12 13.77 29.32
CA GLU A 316 8.54 13.83 29.67
C GLU A 316 8.66 13.56 31.17
N VAL A 317 8.87 12.30 31.53
CA VAL A 317 9.35 11.97 32.87
C VAL A 317 10.82 12.38 32.91
N ALA A 318 11.02 13.60 33.41
CA ALA A 318 12.28 14.07 33.95
C ALA A 318 12.80 13.04 34.97
N GLN A 319 13.83 12.27 34.59
CA GLN A 319 14.66 11.55 35.55
C GLN A 319 15.53 12.56 36.28
N SER A 320 14.95 13.09 37.36
CA SER A 320 15.69 13.66 38.48
C SER A 320 16.53 12.57 39.13
N THR A 321 17.84 12.73 39.07
CA THR A 321 18.84 11.99 39.84
C THR A 321 18.62 12.21 41.33
N ALA A 322 17.93 11.28 41.99
CA ALA A 322 17.96 11.13 43.44
C ALA A 322 18.99 10.06 43.79
N GLY A 323 20.12 10.50 44.33
CA GLY A 323 21.15 9.66 44.91
C GLY A 323 20.57 8.84 46.06
N THR A 324 20.78 7.52 45.99
CA THR A 324 20.60 6.62 47.12
C THR A 324 21.98 6.36 47.72
N ASP A 325 22.18 6.95 48.89
CA ASP A 325 23.14 6.50 49.89
C ASP A 325 23.03 4.99 50.07
N ASN A 326 24.15 4.29 49.89
CA ASN A 326 24.37 2.99 50.50
C ASN A 326 25.73 3.03 51.20
N GLN A 327 25.66 3.27 52.51
CA GLN A 327 26.69 2.87 53.46
C GLN A 327 26.80 1.34 53.42
N ILE A 328 27.92 0.82 52.92
CA ILE A 328 28.42 -0.49 53.34
C ILE A 328 29.75 -0.25 54.04
N ARG A 329 29.74 -0.68 55.30
CA ARG A 329 30.79 -0.70 56.30
C ARG A 329 31.63 -1.94 56.05
N GLU A 330 32.90 -1.79 55.70
CA GLU A 330 33.93 -2.82 55.87
C GLU A 330 35.21 -2.16 56.45
N ASP A 331 35.50 -2.53 57.69
CA ASP A 331 36.80 -2.75 58.32
C ASP A 331 38.05 -1.98 57.80
N LYS A 332 38.42 -0.91 58.52
CA LYS A 332 39.62 -0.83 59.39
C LYS A 332 39.81 0.55 60.01
#